data_AF-A0A7H0GRQ3-F1
#
_entry.id   AF-A0A7H0GRQ3-F1
#
_cell.length_a   1.000
_cell.length_b   1.000
_cell.length_c   1.000
_cell.angle_alpha   90.00
_cell.angle_beta   90.00
_cell.angle_gamma   90.00
#
_symmetry.space_group_name_H-M   'P 1'
#
loop_
_entity.id
_entity.type
_entity.pdbx_description
1 polymer ?
#
loop_
_entity_poly.entity_id
_entity_poly.type
_entity_poly.pdbx_seq_one_letter_code
_entity_poly.pdbx_strand_id
1 'polypeptide(L)'
;MPLLLSHCLLLLFLSTTLSLPGFGQREGEGPPTQDPFQKPAAPARPIAAYRSHQYTAGQLSIRATDGATLRVRPWATGVVRIEYFPAGSPVQPDASVSVVTQPSAGLATGVRETSRSLEVGLAENLRVAVSKSPLRVHLLRGPDTVATEAWGLFSAAQLPHPQMKQA
;
A
#
# COMPACT_ATOMS: atom_id res chain seq x y z
N MET A 1 67.85 -3.42 34.96
CA MET A 1 66.84 -2.97 35.94
C MET A 1 65.46 -3.06 35.30
N PRO A 2 64.45 -3.62 35.98
CA PRO A 2 63.23 -4.14 35.37
C PRO A 2 62.11 -3.08 35.38
N LEU A 3 61.59 -2.71 34.22
CA LEU A 3 60.44 -1.77 34.12
C LEU A 3 59.37 -2.21 33.11
N LEU A 4 59.42 -3.44 32.62
CA LEU A 4 58.51 -3.93 31.57
C LEU A 4 57.45 -4.93 32.03
N LEU A 5 57.42 -5.31 33.32
CA LEU A 5 56.48 -6.34 33.79
C LEU A 5 55.20 -5.79 34.45
N SER A 6 55.12 -4.48 34.72
CA SER A 6 53.99 -3.89 35.48
C SER A 6 52.85 -3.37 34.59
N HIS A 7 53.05 -3.24 33.28
CA HIS A 7 52.05 -2.65 32.38
C HIS A 7 51.18 -3.68 31.63
N CYS A 8 51.58 -4.96 31.58
CA CYS A 8 50.74 -6.00 30.97
C CYS A 8 49.60 -6.48 31.89
N LEU A 9 49.73 -6.32 33.21
CA LEU A 9 48.70 -6.81 34.14
C LEU A 9 47.46 -5.93 34.19
N LEU A 10 47.56 -4.64 33.85
CA LEU A 10 46.40 -3.73 33.94
C LEU A 10 45.41 -3.88 32.78
N LEU A 11 45.85 -4.44 31.64
CA LEU A 11 44.97 -4.68 30.48
C LEU A 11 44.19 -6.00 30.56
N LEU A 12 44.59 -6.92 31.44
CA LEU A 12 43.89 -8.19 31.65
C LEU A 12 42.70 -8.08 32.62
N PHE A 13 42.62 -7.01 33.43
CA PHE A 13 41.51 -6.81 34.37
C PHE A 13 40.33 -6.01 33.80
N LEU A 14 40.43 -5.49 32.57
CA LEU A 14 39.33 -4.72 31.94
C LEU A 14 38.47 -5.53 30.97
N SER A 15 38.68 -6.85 30.87
CA SER A 15 38.00 -7.70 29.88
C SER A 15 36.85 -8.54 30.47
N THR A 16 36.57 -8.48 31.77
CA THR A 16 35.76 -9.50 32.45
C THR A 16 34.34 -9.11 32.84
N THR A 17 33.81 -7.93 32.50
CA THR A 17 32.43 -7.58 32.92
C THR A 17 31.68 -6.77 31.88
N LEU A 18 31.14 -7.43 30.86
CA LEU A 18 29.93 -6.98 30.13
C LEU A 18 29.31 -8.16 29.36
N SER A 19 29.19 -9.33 30.01
CA SER A 19 28.21 -10.33 29.58
C SER A 19 26.85 -9.91 30.13
N LEU A 20 26.22 -8.94 29.47
CA LEU A 20 24.80 -8.70 29.68
C LEU A 20 24.07 -10.02 29.38
N PRO A 21 23.15 -10.48 30.24
CA PRO A 21 22.25 -11.56 29.86
C PRO A 21 21.51 -11.09 28.60
N GLY A 22 21.80 -11.76 27.48
CA GLY A 22 21.09 -11.57 26.23
C GLY A 22 19.66 -12.06 26.42
N PHE A 23 18.78 -11.19 26.91
CA PHE A 23 17.33 -11.38 26.86
C PHE A 23 16.89 -11.27 25.40
N GLY A 24 17.07 -12.35 24.65
CA GLY A 24 16.75 -12.37 23.23
C GLY A 24 17.03 -13.69 22.52
N GLN A 25 17.57 -14.71 23.18
CA GLN A 25 17.65 -16.05 22.59
C GLN A 25 16.37 -16.82 22.90
N ARG A 26 15.62 -17.15 21.84
CA ARG A 26 14.47 -18.04 21.88
C ARG A 26 14.92 -19.46 22.23
N GLU A 27 14.16 -20.13 23.08
CA GLU A 27 14.30 -21.58 23.32
C GLU A 27 13.83 -22.43 22.14
N GLY A 28 13.10 -21.85 21.17
CA GLY A 28 12.53 -22.56 20.02
C GLY A 28 13.17 -22.16 18.69
N GLU A 29 13.54 -23.16 17.89
CA GLU A 29 13.88 -22.98 16.47
C GLU A 29 12.61 -22.71 15.67
N GLY A 30 12.46 -21.49 15.16
CA GLY A 30 11.41 -21.16 14.20
C GLY A 30 10.80 -19.77 14.37
N PRO A 31 10.09 -19.27 13.33
CA PRO A 31 9.32 -18.04 13.41
C PRO A 31 8.23 -18.15 14.48
N PRO A 32 7.80 -17.02 15.09
CA PRO A 32 6.72 -17.04 16.07
C PRO A 32 5.47 -17.68 15.44
N THR A 33 4.94 -18.72 16.08
CA THR A 33 3.71 -19.40 15.65
C THR A 33 2.45 -18.66 16.10
N GLN A 34 2.59 -17.69 17.00
CA GLN A 34 1.52 -16.81 17.46
C GLN A 34 1.76 -15.40 16.93
N ASP A 35 0.78 -14.84 16.23
CA ASP A 35 0.74 -13.41 15.91
C ASP A 35 0.47 -12.66 17.22
N PRO A 36 1.44 -11.91 17.79
CA PRO A 36 1.23 -11.21 19.06
C PRO A 36 0.25 -10.03 18.91
N PHE A 37 -0.09 -9.66 17.67
CA PHE A 37 -1.05 -8.63 17.36
C PHE A 37 -2.40 -9.28 17.08
N GLN A 38 -3.26 -9.39 18.10
CA GLN A 38 -4.67 -9.64 17.86
C GLN A 38 -5.21 -8.52 16.97
N LYS A 39 -5.52 -8.82 15.71
CA LYS A 39 -6.14 -7.88 14.78
C LYS A 39 -7.65 -7.95 14.99
N PRO A 40 -8.30 -6.89 15.50
CA PRO A 40 -9.75 -6.83 15.46
C PRO A 40 -10.19 -7.02 14.01
N ALA A 41 -11.20 -7.86 13.78
CA ALA A 41 -11.80 -7.95 12.46
C ALA A 41 -12.38 -6.57 12.11
N ALA A 42 -11.71 -5.84 11.22
CA ALA A 42 -12.25 -4.59 10.71
C ALA A 42 -13.54 -4.92 9.95
N PRO A 43 -14.67 -4.25 10.24
CA PRO A 43 -15.89 -4.47 9.47
C PRO A 43 -15.64 -4.05 8.02
N ALA A 44 -15.62 -5.04 7.13
CA ALA A 44 -15.49 -4.83 5.69
C ALA A 44 -16.80 -4.23 5.15
N ARG A 45 -16.93 -2.89 5.18
CA ARG A 45 -18.14 -2.20 4.74
C ARG A 45 -17.93 -1.58 3.35
N PRO A 46 -18.87 -1.76 2.40
CA PRO A 46 -18.87 -1.00 1.15
C PRO A 46 -18.70 0.50 1.38
N ILE A 47 -17.99 1.18 0.47
CA ILE A 47 -18.40 2.54 0.15
C ILE A 47 -19.79 2.47 -0.52
N ALA A 48 -20.68 3.40 -0.16
CA ALA A 48 -21.99 3.50 -0.75
C ALA A 48 -21.94 3.82 -2.27
N ALA A 49 -23.09 3.84 -2.93
CA ALA A 49 -23.15 4.10 -4.37
C ALA A 49 -22.60 5.48 -4.76
N TYR A 50 -22.20 5.62 -6.02
CA TYR A 50 -21.78 6.89 -6.62
C TYR A 50 -22.87 7.95 -6.54
N ARG A 51 -22.46 9.20 -6.24
CA ARG A 51 -23.32 10.38 -6.28
C ARG A 51 -22.83 11.42 -7.29
N SER A 52 -21.56 11.80 -7.21
CA SER A 52 -20.95 12.80 -8.11
C SER A 52 -19.45 12.62 -8.19
N HIS A 53 -18.80 13.27 -9.17
CA HIS A 53 -17.35 13.34 -9.25
C HIS A 53 -16.87 14.72 -9.69
N GLN A 54 -15.58 14.95 -9.48
CA GLN A 54 -14.82 16.06 -10.03
C GLN A 54 -13.47 15.51 -10.53
N TYR A 55 -13.06 15.96 -11.71
CA TYR A 55 -11.73 15.66 -12.25
C TYR A 55 -10.95 16.96 -12.41
N THR A 56 -9.79 17.06 -11.75
CA THR A 56 -8.96 18.27 -11.76
C THR A 56 -7.50 17.89 -11.59
N ALA A 57 -6.62 18.49 -12.41
CA ALA A 57 -5.17 18.26 -12.36
C ALA A 57 -4.76 16.77 -12.36
N GLY A 58 -5.41 15.94 -13.17
CA GLY A 58 -5.08 14.51 -13.27
C GLY A 58 -5.64 13.64 -12.13
N GLN A 59 -6.39 14.23 -11.20
CA GLN A 59 -6.98 13.53 -10.07
C GLN A 59 -8.50 13.45 -10.20
N LEU A 60 -9.02 12.24 -10.01
CA LEU A 60 -10.45 11.99 -9.91
C LEU A 60 -10.85 11.94 -8.43
N SER A 61 -11.82 12.77 -8.05
CA SER A 61 -12.44 12.78 -6.72
C SER A 61 -13.91 12.41 -6.86
N ILE A 62 -14.36 11.39 -6.14
CA ILE A 62 -15.72 10.84 -6.24
C ILE A 62 -16.38 10.95 -4.88
N ARG A 63 -17.62 11.46 -4.86
CA ARG A 63 -18.46 11.50 -3.68
C ARG A 63 -19.51 10.39 -3.74
N ALA A 64 -19.62 9.61 -2.68
CA ALA A 64 -20.62 8.57 -2.51
C ALA A 64 -21.92 9.13 -1.89
N THR A 65 -22.99 8.34 -1.91
CA THR A 65 -24.31 8.73 -1.39
C THR A 65 -24.35 8.85 0.13
N ASP A 66 -23.52 8.11 0.85
CA ASP A 66 -23.33 8.22 2.30
C ASP A 66 -22.44 9.40 2.72
N GLY A 67 -21.87 10.12 1.75
CA GLY A 67 -20.97 11.24 1.98
C GLY A 67 -19.49 10.87 2.04
N ALA A 68 -19.11 9.60 1.92
CA ALA A 68 -17.72 9.18 1.78
C ALA A 68 -17.10 9.73 0.48
N THR A 69 -15.77 9.86 0.46
CA THR A 69 -15.01 10.32 -0.70
C THR A 69 -13.95 9.30 -1.10
N LEU A 70 -13.89 8.99 -2.40
CA LEU A 70 -12.81 8.21 -3.01
C LEU A 70 -11.97 9.14 -3.88
N ARG A 71 -10.64 9.09 -3.76
CA ARG A 71 -9.71 9.80 -4.66
C ARG A 71 -8.83 8.81 -5.40
N VAL A 72 -8.68 9.04 -6.70
CA VAL A 72 -7.77 8.31 -7.59
C VAL A 72 -6.80 9.33 -8.18
N ARG A 73 -5.50 9.11 -7.96
CA ARG A 73 -4.44 9.99 -8.42
C ARG A 73 -3.26 9.18 -8.94
N PRO A 74 -2.86 9.32 -10.22
CA PRO A 74 -1.59 8.82 -10.70
C PRO A 74 -0.43 9.39 -9.89
N TRP A 75 0.56 8.56 -9.59
CA TRP A 75 1.67 8.92 -8.72
C TRP A 75 3.02 8.84 -9.44
N ALA A 76 3.26 7.74 -10.14
CA ALA A 76 4.40 7.53 -11.01
C ALA A 76 3.96 6.68 -12.22
N THR A 77 4.81 6.49 -13.23
CA THR A 77 4.54 5.52 -14.28
C THR A 77 4.26 4.15 -13.66
N GLY A 78 3.13 3.54 -14.02
CA GLY A 78 2.73 2.27 -13.43
C GLY A 78 2.12 2.32 -12.03
N VAL A 79 2.08 3.49 -11.37
CA VAL A 79 1.67 3.63 -9.97
C VAL A 79 0.50 4.59 -9.83
N VAL A 80 -0.56 4.12 -9.17
CA VAL A 80 -1.73 4.93 -8.82
C VAL A 80 -1.96 4.89 -7.32
N ARG A 81 -2.24 6.06 -6.73
CA ARG A 81 -2.67 6.19 -5.34
C ARG A 81 -4.19 6.24 -5.29
N ILE A 82 -4.75 5.41 -4.43
CA ILE A 82 -6.19 5.32 -4.19
C ILE A 82 -6.42 5.62 -2.71
N GLU A 83 -7.24 6.63 -2.41
CA GLU A 83 -7.45 7.14 -1.05
C GLU A 83 -8.94 7.09 -0.71
N TYR A 84 -9.26 6.50 0.44
CA TYR A 84 -10.62 6.31 0.93
C TYR A 84 -10.85 7.18 2.16
N PHE A 85 -11.84 8.08 2.10
CA PHE A 85 -12.22 8.96 3.20
C PHE A 85 -13.64 8.62 3.64
N PRO A 86 -13.84 8.07 4.85
CA PRO A 86 -15.17 7.79 5.38
C PRO A 86 -16.04 9.05 5.47
N ALA A 87 -17.36 8.86 5.47
CA ALA A 87 -18.29 9.95 5.70
C ALA A 87 -17.98 10.69 7.01
N GLY A 88 -17.99 12.03 6.97
CA GLY A 88 -17.64 12.87 8.13
C GLY A 88 -16.14 13.05 8.38
N SER A 89 -15.27 12.34 7.66
CA SER A 89 -13.82 12.56 7.73
C SER A 89 -13.40 13.68 6.75
N PRO A 90 -12.51 14.60 7.17
CA PRO A 90 -11.97 15.59 6.25
C PRO A 90 -11.12 14.93 5.16
N VAL A 91 -11.20 15.43 3.93
CA VAL A 91 -10.37 14.98 2.81
C VAL A 91 -9.00 15.66 2.92
N GLN A 92 -8.14 15.13 3.78
CA GLN A 92 -6.78 15.64 3.98
C GLN A 92 -5.75 14.68 3.36
N PRO A 93 -4.73 15.18 2.65
CA PRO A 93 -3.63 14.34 2.21
C PRO A 93 -2.84 13.85 3.42
N ASP A 94 -2.81 12.54 3.63
CA ASP A 94 -1.96 11.97 4.67
C ASP A 94 -0.54 11.82 4.14
N ALA A 95 0.44 12.26 4.94
CA ALA A 95 1.85 11.97 4.70
C ALA A 95 2.07 10.49 5.03
N SER A 96 2.47 9.70 4.04
CA SER A 96 2.88 8.31 4.27
C SER A 96 4.34 8.28 4.65
N VAL A 97 4.67 7.67 5.79
CA VAL A 97 6.07 7.44 6.20
C VAL A 97 6.81 6.47 5.27
N SER A 98 6.07 5.67 4.50
CA SER A 98 6.64 4.68 3.58
C SER A 98 6.81 5.20 2.15
N VAL A 99 6.24 6.34 1.80
CA VAL A 99 6.32 6.91 0.45
C VAL A 99 7.08 8.24 0.49
N VAL A 100 8.32 8.22 0.01
CA VAL A 100 9.24 9.37 0.03
C VAL A 100 9.23 10.23 -1.24
N THR A 101 8.45 9.82 -2.24
CA THR A 101 8.35 10.49 -3.54
C THR A 101 7.18 11.46 -3.60
N GLN A 102 7.15 12.37 -4.58
CA GLN A 102 6.00 13.20 -4.90
C GLN A 102 5.31 12.71 -6.18
N PRO A 103 4.01 13.03 -6.39
CA PRO A 103 3.31 12.64 -7.61
C PRO A 103 3.90 13.34 -8.85
N SER A 104 4.19 12.58 -9.90
CA SER A 104 4.63 13.14 -11.19
C SER A 104 3.45 13.75 -11.95
N ALA A 105 3.71 14.89 -12.61
CA ALA A 105 2.72 15.54 -13.47
C ALA A 105 2.53 14.78 -14.80
N GLY A 106 1.37 14.98 -15.45
CA GLY A 106 1.14 14.52 -16.83
C GLY A 106 0.94 13.01 -17.01
N LEU A 107 0.74 12.25 -15.92
CA LEU A 107 0.57 10.79 -15.99
C LEU A 107 -0.84 10.34 -16.41
N ALA A 108 -1.85 11.18 -16.19
CA ALA A 108 -3.22 10.90 -16.59
C ALA A 108 -3.46 11.36 -18.03
N THR A 109 -4.12 10.53 -18.83
CA THR A 109 -4.53 10.88 -20.19
C THR A 109 -5.95 11.47 -20.25
N GLY A 110 -6.69 11.43 -19.14
CA GLY A 110 -8.04 11.96 -19.03
C GLY A 110 -8.95 11.06 -18.21
N VAL A 111 -10.21 11.50 -18.07
CA VAL A 111 -11.30 10.71 -17.51
C VAL A 111 -12.38 10.49 -18.58
N ARG A 112 -12.89 9.26 -18.65
CA ARG A 112 -14.06 8.92 -19.46
C ARG A 112 -15.18 8.50 -18.53
N GLU A 113 -16.36 9.08 -18.74
CA GLU A 113 -17.57 8.70 -18.01
C GLU A 113 -18.46 7.80 -18.86
N THR A 114 -19.04 6.78 -18.21
CA THR A 114 -20.14 5.99 -18.75
C THR A 114 -21.32 6.00 -17.77
N SER A 115 -22.44 5.39 -18.16
CA SER A 115 -23.57 5.19 -17.25
C SER A 115 -23.23 4.30 -16.05
N ARG A 116 -22.19 3.46 -16.14
CA ARG A 116 -21.85 2.46 -15.13
C ARG A 116 -20.50 2.69 -14.44
N SER A 117 -19.61 3.47 -15.04
CA SER A 117 -18.23 3.63 -14.58
C SER A 117 -17.66 5.03 -14.83
N LEU A 118 -16.58 5.32 -14.10
CA LEU A 118 -15.63 6.39 -14.39
C LEU A 118 -14.27 5.75 -14.68
N GLU A 119 -13.63 6.08 -15.79
CA GLU A 119 -12.38 5.49 -16.21
C GLU A 119 -11.28 6.54 -16.31
N VAL A 120 -10.24 6.42 -15.50
CA VAL A 120 -9.02 7.24 -15.60
C VAL A 120 -8.03 6.50 -16.48
N GLY A 121 -7.64 7.12 -17.60
CA GLY A 121 -6.58 6.62 -18.46
C GLY A 121 -5.20 7.03 -17.93
N LEU A 122 -4.24 6.12 -18.01
CA LEU A 122 -2.84 6.35 -17.66
C LEU A 122 -1.93 5.94 -18.82
N ALA A 123 -0.65 6.27 -18.72
CA ALA A 123 0.38 5.77 -19.64
C ALA A 123 0.42 4.22 -19.68
N GLU A 124 1.06 3.67 -20.72
CA GLU A 124 1.32 2.23 -20.86
C GLU A 124 0.06 1.35 -20.85
N ASN A 125 -1.04 1.86 -21.40
CA ASN A 125 -2.33 1.16 -21.48
C ASN A 125 -2.90 0.77 -20.10
N LEU A 126 -2.48 1.45 -19.03
CA LEU A 126 -3.05 1.28 -17.70
C LEU A 126 -4.31 2.11 -17.55
N ARG A 127 -5.30 1.56 -16.86
CA ARG A 127 -6.57 2.23 -16.60
C ARG A 127 -7.05 1.93 -15.19
N VAL A 128 -7.66 2.92 -14.56
CA VAL A 128 -8.44 2.71 -13.34
C VAL A 128 -9.91 2.90 -13.68
N ALA A 129 -10.70 1.84 -13.56
CA ALA A 129 -12.16 1.92 -13.70
C ALA A 129 -12.80 1.91 -12.31
N VAL A 130 -13.68 2.87 -12.05
CA VAL A 130 -14.48 2.93 -10.83
C VAL A 130 -15.93 2.66 -11.20
N SER A 131 -16.45 1.51 -10.80
CA SER A 131 -17.87 1.16 -10.93
C SER A 131 -18.72 2.11 -10.08
N LYS A 132 -19.92 2.47 -10.55
CA LYS A 132 -20.81 3.41 -9.85
C LYS A 132 -21.72 2.75 -8.82
N SER A 133 -22.05 1.46 -8.98
CA SER A 133 -22.94 0.72 -8.07
C SER A 133 -22.65 -0.80 -8.09
N PRO A 134 -22.09 -1.37 -7.01
CA PRO A 134 -21.47 -0.66 -5.88
C PRO A 134 -20.25 0.14 -6.35
N LEU A 135 -19.87 1.14 -5.55
CA LEU A 135 -18.65 1.89 -5.84
C LEU A 135 -17.44 0.97 -5.61
N ARG A 136 -16.69 0.69 -6.68
CA ARG A 136 -15.61 -0.30 -6.66
C ARG A 136 -14.51 0.03 -7.64
N VAL A 137 -13.26 -0.10 -7.21
CA VAL A 137 -12.09 0.19 -8.04
C VAL A 137 -11.58 -1.08 -8.73
N HIS A 138 -11.28 -0.96 -10.02
CA HIS A 138 -10.65 -1.97 -10.85
C HIS A 138 -9.39 -1.38 -11.49
N LEU A 139 -8.29 -2.10 -11.41
CA LEU A 139 -7.04 -1.78 -12.08
C LEU A 139 -6.95 -2.64 -13.34
N LEU A 140 -6.77 -2.02 -14.50
CA LEU A 140 -6.69 -2.70 -15.79
C LEU A 140 -5.39 -2.39 -16.51
N ARG A 141 -4.91 -3.35 -17.30
CA ARG A 141 -3.81 -3.21 -18.26
C ARG A 141 -4.29 -3.74 -19.60
N GLY A 142 -4.50 -2.86 -20.57
CA GLY A 142 -5.19 -3.24 -21.81
C GLY A 142 -6.57 -3.82 -21.50
N PRO A 143 -6.95 -4.99 -22.07
CA PRO A 143 -8.24 -5.63 -21.78
C PRO A 143 -8.28 -6.36 -20.43
N ASP A 144 -7.12 -6.59 -19.80
CA ASP A 144 -7.00 -7.46 -18.64
C ASP A 144 -7.24 -6.70 -17.34
N THR A 145 -8.00 -7.29 -16.43
CA THR A 145 -8.08 -6.82 -15.05
C THR A 145 -6.86 -7.32 -14.30
N VAL A 146 -6.10 -6.41 -13.68
CA VAL A 146 -4.90 -6.73 -12.89
C VAL A 146 -5.26 -6.91 -11.41
N ALA A 147 -6.12 -6.04 -10.89
CA ALA A 147 -6.61 -6.13 -9.53
C ALA A 147 -8.01 -5.57 -9.41
N THR A 148 -8.80 -6.11 -8.49
CA THR A 148 -10.12 -5.58 -8.14
C THR A 148 -10.16 -5.33 -6.65
N GLU A 149 -10.68 -4.17 -6.29
CA GLU A 149 -10.99 -3.86 -4.91
C GLU A 149 -12.16 -4.72 -4.42
N ALA A 150 -11.98 -5.31 -3.24
CA ALA A 150 -12.92 -6.13 -2.52
C ALA A 150 -12.94 -5.67 -1.06
N TRP A 151 -13.74 -4.64 -0.80
CA TRP A 151 -14.07 -4.18 0.56
C TRP A 151 -12.85 -3.64 1.31
N GLY A 152 -12.09 -2.77 0.65
CA GLY A 152 -10.87 -2.16 1.21
C GLY A 152 -9.60 -3.00 1.06
N LEU A 153 -9.68 -4.19 0.48
CA LEU A 153 -8.53 -5.00 0.05
C LEU A 153 -8.48 -5.08 -1.47
N PHE A 154 -7.29 -5.17 -2.05
CA PHE A 154 -7.14 -5.47 -3.49
C PHE A 154 -6.80 -6.94 -3.67
N SER A 155 -7.60 -7.62 -4.47
CA SER A 155 -7.30 -8.97 -4.92
C SER A 155 -6.73 -8.90 -6.33
N ALA A 156 -5.54 -9.48 -6.52
CA ALA A 156 -5.01 -9.69 -7.85
C ALA A 156 -5.97 -10.58 -8.65
N ALA A 157 -6.20 -10.25 -9.92
CA ALA A 157 -6.83 -11.20 -10.81
C ALA A 157 -5.89 -12.38 -11.00
N GLN A 158 -6.45 -13.59 -11.06
CA GLN A 158 -5.70 -14.78 -11.42
C GLN A 158 -5.21 -14.59 -12.86
N LEU A 159 -3.96 -14.16 -13.05
CA LEU A 159 -3.37 -14.07 -14.37
C LEU A 159 -3.31 -15.50 -14.94
N PRO A 160 -3.73 -15.73 -16.19
CA PRO A 160 -3.56 -17.04 -16.80
C PRO A 160 -2.09 -17.41 -16.73
N HIS A 161 -1.79 -18.58 -16.16
CA HIS A 161 -0.42 -19.08 -16.11
C HIS A 161 0.15 -19.08 -17.53
N PRO A 162 1.34 -18.52 -17.77
CA PRO A 162 2.01 -18.69 -19.04
C PRO A 162 2.19 -20.19 -19.22
N GLN A 163 1.51 -20.78 -20.21
CA GLN A 163 1.78 -22.16 -20.59
C GLN A 163 3.22 -22.18 -21.09
N MET A 164 4.13 -22.68 -20.24
CA MET A 164 5.45 -23.05 -20.70
C MET A 164 5.23 -24.19 -21.68
N LYS A 165 5.29 -23.87 -22.97
CA LYS A 165 5.47 -24.87 -24.02
C LYS A 165 6.78 -25.58 -23.67
N GLN A 166 6.68 -26.80 -23.14
CA GLN A 166 7.82 -27.71 -23.10
C GLN A 166 8.18 -27.97 -24.57
N ALA A 167 9.38 -27.54 -24.94
CA ALA A 167 10.01 -27.84 -26.22
C ALA A 167 10.57 -29.27 -26.18
#